data_AF-A0A8K1FYS3-F1
#
_entry.id   AF-A0A8K1FYS3-F1
#
_cell.length_a   1.000
_cell.length_b   1.000
_cell.length_c   1.000
_cell.angle_alpha   90.00
_cell.angle_beta   90.00
_cell.angle_gamma   90.00
#
_symmetry.space_group_name_H-M   'P 1'
#
loop_
_entity.id
_entity.type
_entity.pdbx_description
1 polymer ?
#
loop_
_entity_poly.entity_id
_entity_poly.type
_entity_poly.pdbx_seq_one_letter_code
_entity_poly.pdbx_strand_id
1 'polypeptide(L)'
;MVWGFGAGLGGEGKEGPCSAQRCLGSLVLPRPLPAPTPEGTRPPEELLGLARDFITQYYVSLRRENSPAHTQRLREVAADIAGSGWYRLREPELTFGAKQAWRNAARCVGRIQWNKLQRLREVAADIAGSGWYRLREPELTFGAKQAWRNAARCVGRIQWNKLQVFDARDCAGLGEMFSLLCSHIQFATNRGNIRSAITIFPPRAPGRGDFRIWNPQLIRYAGYRQPDGSVRGDPANVDITELCIQHGWTPGGGRFDVLPLLLQSPEESPELFPLPPELLCIQHGWTPGGGRFDVLPLLLQSPEESPELFPLPPELVLEVPLHHPT
;
A
#
# COMPACT_ATOMS: atom_id res chain seq x y z
N MET A 1 11.52 -0.41 8.27
CA MET A 1 10.16 -0.88 8.70
C MET A 1 10.26 -2.20 9.46
N VAL A 2 10.45 -2.14 10.78
CA VAL A 2 10.42 -3.32 11.66
C VAL A 2 8.96 -3.60 12.05
N TRP A 3 8.50 -4.82 11.76
CA TRP A 3 7.16 -5.28 12.16
C TRP A 3 7.15 -5.51 13.68
N GLY A 4 6.57 -4.58 14.44
CA GLY A 4 6.32 -4.74 15.87
C GLY A 4 4.96 -5.37 16.13
N PHE A 5 4.95 -6.61 16.61
CA PHE A 5 3.77 -7.28 17.15
C PHE A 5 3.50 -6.78 18.57
N GLY A 6 2.38 -6.08 18.77
CA GLY A 6 1.73 -5.97 20.07
C GLY A 6 0.58 -6.97 20.07
N ALA A 7 0.62 -7.96 20.95
CA ALA A 7 -0.47 -8.89 21.18
C ALA A 7 -0.91 -8.72 22.63
N GLY A 8 -1.80 -7.76 22.93
CA GLY A 8 -2.59 -7.78 24.15
C GLY A 8 -3.74 -8.78 23.99
N LEU A 9 -3.95 -9.65 24.98
CA LEU A 9 -5.17 -10.48 25.06
C LEU A 9 -6.33 -9.59 25.51
N GLY A 10 -6.97 -9.01 24.50
CA GLY A 10 -8.07 -8.06 24.52
C GLY A 10 -7.91 -7.29 23.22
N GLY A 11 -8.81 -7.47 22.26
CA GLY A 11 -8.54 -7.14 20.86
C GLY A 11 -8.05 -5.70 20.62
N GLU A 12 -6.73 -5.50 20.51
CA GLU A 12 -6.13 -4.21 20.17
C GLU A 12 -4.98 -4.40 19.18
N GLY A 13 -5.32 -4.85 17.97
CA GLY A 13 -4.46 -4.64 16.81
C GLY A 13 -4.52 -3.16 16.42
N LYS A 14 -3.61 -2.34 16.95
CA LYS A 14 -3.61 -0.86 16.83
C LYS A 14 -5.00 -0.26 17.13
N GLU A 15 -5.21 0.24 18.34
CA GLU A 15 -6.43 0.98 18.69
C GLU A 15 -6.88 1.89 17.53
N GLY A 16 -8.12 1.70 17.08
CA GLY A 16 -8.71 2.60 16.10
C GLY A 16 -8.69 4.05 16.60
N PRO A 17 -9.04 5.04 15.77
CA PRO A 17 -9.09 6.42 16.25
C PRO A 17 -10.18 6.66 17.31
N CYS A 18 -11.09 5.71 17.48
CA CYS A 18 -12.15 5.75 18.47
C CYS A 18 -11.60 5.43 19.87
N SER A 19 -12.19 6.06 20.89
CA SER A 19 -12.01 5.66 22.28
C SER A 19 -13.36 5.24 22.88
N ALA A 20 -13.35 4.78 24.13
CA ALA A 20 -14.60 4.46 24.85
C ALA A 20 -15.58 5.65 24.95
N GLN A 21 -15.09 6.89 24.85
CA GLN A 21 -15.88 8.11 25.01
C GLN A 21 -16.25 8.78 23.67
N ARG A 22 -15.58 8.44 22.56
CA ARG A 22 -15.82 9.08 21.25
C ARG A 22 -15.60 8.13 20.08
N CYS A 23 -16.52 8.15 19.13
CA CYS A 23 -16.34 7.48 17.84
C CYS A 23 -15.76 8.46 16.81
N LEU A 24 -14.60 8.11 16.23
CA LEU A 24 -13.97 8.86 15.14
C LEU A 24 -14.02 8.08 13.81
N GLY A 25 -15.00 7.17 13.67
CA GLY A 25 -15.12 6.27 12.53
C GLY A 25 -15.43 6.96 11.19
N SER A 26 -16.02 8.16 11.22
CA SER A 26 -16.35 8.95 10.02
C SER A 26 -15.19 9.77 9.47
N LEU A 27 -14.06 9.87 10.20
CA LEU A 27 -12.88 10.58 9.70
C LEU A 27 -12.24 9.80 8.54
N VAL A 28 -12.17 10.43 7.36
CA VAL A 28 -11.53 9.85 6.16
C VAL A 28 -10.05 9.58 6.43
N LEU A 29 -9.36 10.53 7.08
CA LEU A 29 -7.97 10.43 7.51
C LEU A 29 -7.90 10.60 9.04
N PRO A 30 -8.15 9.53 9.80
CA PRO A 30 -8.32 9.62 11.25
C PRO A 30 -7.02 9.84 12.04
N ARG A 31 -5.88 9.67 11.37
CA ARG A 31 -4.55 10.02 11.87
C ARG A 31 -3.90 10.89 10.80
N PRO A 32 -3.11 11.91 11.19
CA PRO A 32 -2.20 12.54 10.24
C PRO A 32 -1.41 11.44 9.54
N LEU A 33 -1.21 11.56 8.22
CA LEU A 33 -0.28 10.69 7.52
C LEU A 33 1.03 10.72 8.32
N PRO A 34 1.60 9.57 8.71
CA PRO A 34 2.85 9.59 9.44
C PRO A 34 3.85 10.38 8.59
N ALA A 35 4.30 11.53 9.08
CA ALA A 35 5.54 12.12 8.57
C ALA A 35 6.60 11.02 8.65
N PRO A 36 7.52 10.90 7.69
CA PRO A 36 8.62 9.96 7.81
C PRO A 36 9.40 10.35 9.08
N THR A 37 9.14 9.65 10.18
CA THR A 37 9.98 9.75 11.36
C THR A 37 11.35 9.23 10.93
N PRO A 38 12.44 9.97 11.16
CA PRO A 38 13.77 9.38 11.17
C PRO A 38 13.70 8.13 12.08
N GLU A 39 14.08 6.97 11.57
CA GLU A 39 14.02 5.72 12.33
C GLU A 39 14.83 5.89 13.63
N GLY A 40 14.18 5.66 14.76
CA GLY A 40 14.79 5.67 16.09
C GLY A 40 14.05 4.68 16.98
N THR A 41 14.81 3.78 17.59
CA THR A 41 14.39 2.75 18.55
C THR A 41 13.30 3.23 19.51
N ARG A 42 12.28 2.38 19.73
CA ARG A 42 11.26 2.62 20.77
C ARG A 42 11.93 2.90 22.13
N PRO A 43 11.37 3.76 22.98
CA PRO A 43 11.89 3.98 24.33
C PRO A 43 12.05 2.65 25.09
N PRO A 44 13.15 2.44 25.85
CA PRO A 44 13.41 1.18 26.54
C PRO A 44 12.27 0.73 27.47
N GLU A 45 11.55 1.68 28.07
CA GLU A 45 10.41 1.40 28.95
C GLU A 45 9.21 0.80 28.18
N GLU A 46 8.91 1.35 27.01
CA GLU A 46 7.87 0.82 26.11
C GLU A 46 8.26 -0.58 25.59
N LEU A 47 9.53 -0.75 25.22
CA LEU A 47 10.05 -2.04 24.77
C LEU A 47 9.99 -3.10 25.88
N LEU A 48 10.30 -2.72 27.12
CA LEU A 48 10.25 -3.60 28.28
C LEU A 48 8.82 -4.05 28.57
N GLY A 49 7.84 -3.14 28.50
CA GLY A 49 6.42 -3.49 28.65
C GLY A 49 5.98 -4.56 27.65
N LEU A 50 6.24 -4.32 26.36
CA LEU A 50 5.90 -5.26 25.28
C LEU A 50 6.63 -6.61 25.42
N ALA A 51 7.90 -6.58 25.82
CA ALA A 51 8.69 -7.79 26.03
C ALA A 51 8.16 -8.63 27.19
N ARG A 52 7.78 -8.00 28.31
CA ARG A 52 7.19 -8.68 29.47
C ARG A 52 5.88 -9.36 29.09
N ASP A 53 5.00 -8.68 28.38
CA ASP A 53 3.72 -9.22 27.95
C ASP A 53 3.91 -10.45 27.06
N PHE A 54 4.84 -10.37 26.10
CA PHE A 54 5.15 -11.45 25.19
C PHE A 54 5.73 -12.69 25.89
N ILE A 55 6.73 -12.50 26.75
CA ILE A 55 7.35 -13.60 27.51
C ILE A 55 6.33 -14.24 28.46
N THR A 56 5.48 -13.44 29.09
CA THR A 56 4.39 -13.94 29.94
C THR A 56 3.44 -14.82 29.14
N GLN A 57 3.00 -14.38 27.95
CA GLN A 57 2.14 -15.17 27.08
C GLN A 57 2.77 -16.51 26.68
N TYR A 58 4.08 -16.53 26.43
CA TYR A 58 4.80 -17.76 26.14
C TYR A 58 4.76 -18.75 27.31
N TYR A 59 5.09 -18.30 28.52
CA TYR A 59 5.08 -19.19 29.70
C TYR A 59 3.67 -19.60 30.13
N VAL A 60 2.66 -18.75 29.94
CA VAL A 60 1.24 -19.11 30.07
C VAL A 60 0.88 -20.24 29.12
N SER A 61 1.33 -20.18 27.86
CA SER A 61 1.06 -21.24 26.86
C SER A 61 1.63 -22.60 27.24
N LEU A 62 2.72 -22.60 28.02
CA LEU A 62 3.35 -23.79 28.57
C LEU A 62 2.76 -24.25 29.91
N ARG A 63 1.78 -23.51 30.47
CA ARG A 63 1.28 -23.68 31.85
C ARG A 63 2.40 -23.60 32.90
N ARG A 64 3.40 -22.75 32.65
CA ARG A 64 4.57 -22.53 33.52
C ARG A 64 4.71 -21.07 33.93
N GLU A 65 3.60 -20.33 33.92
CA GLU A 65 3.55 -18.98 34.49
C GLU A 65 3.99 -19.00 35.95
N ASN A 66 4.63 -17.91 36.40
CA ASN A 66 5.18 -17.75 37.74
C ASN A 66 6.21 -18.81 38.18
N SER A 67 6.65 -19.69 37.29
CA SER A 67 7.76 -20.60 37.56
C SER A 67 9.09 -19.85 37.78
N PRO A 68 10.07 -20.46 38.47
CA PRO A 68 11.40 -19.87 38.60
C PRO A 68 12.04 -19.55 37.23
N ALA A 69 11.81 -20.41 36.23
CA ALA A 69 12.28 -20.20 34.86
C ALA A 69 11.63 -18.98 34.18
N HIS A 70 10.33 -18.75 34.40
CA HIS A 70 9.62 -17.57 33.90
C HIS A 70 10.17 -16.29 34.51
N THR A 71 10.30 -16.24 35.83
CA THR A 71 10.78 -15.07 36.58
C THR A 71 12.25 -14.76 36.27
N GLN A 72 13.06 -15.80 36.07
CA GLN A 72 14.44 -15.65 35.62
C GLN A 72 14.51 -15.06 34.21
N ARG A 73 13.67 -15.56 33.29
CA ARG A 73 13.67 -15.08 31.91
C ARG A 73 13.25 -13.61 31.80
N LEU A 74 12.25 -13.18 32.57
CA LEU A 74 11.84 -11.76 32.63
C LEU A 74 12.97 -10.85 33.13
N ARG A 75 13.77 -11.30 34.11
CA ARG A 75 14.94 -10.56 34.61
C ARG A 75 16.05 -10.45 33.57
N GLU A 76 16.34 -11.53 32.86
CA GLU A 76 17.31 -11.51 31.75
C GLU A 76 16.90 -10.53 30.65
N VAL A 77 15.63 -10.58 30.22
CA VAL A 77 15.11 -9.68 29.19
C VAL A 77 15.15 -8.22 29.64
N ALA A 78 14.85 -7.95 30.91
CA ALA A 78 14.98 -6.60 31.48
C ALA A 78 16.44 -6.11 31.49
N ALA A 79 17.39 -6.98 31.84
CA ALA A 79 18.81 -6.66 31.83
C ALA A 79 19.34 -6.41 30.41
N ASP A 80 18.94 -7.22 29.43
CA ASP A 80 19.30 -7.05 28.01
C ASP A 80 18.82 -5.68 27.49
N ILE A 81 17.57 -5.31 27.77
CA ILE A 81 16.97 -4.04 27.34
C ILE A 81 17.65 -2.85 28.04
N ALA A 82 17.92 -2.96 29.35
CA ALA A 82 18.59 -1.90 30.09
C ALA A 82 20.05 -1.67 29.63
N GLY A 83 20.76 -2.75 29.27
CA GLY A 83 22.16 -2.67 28.86
C GLY A 83 22.39 -2.33 27.39
N SER A 84 21.50 -2.76 26.50
CA SER A 84 21.71 -2.70 25.05
C SER A 84 20.59 -2.00 24.27
N GLY A 85 19.44 -1.74 24.90
CA GLY A 85 18.26 -1.20 24.24
C GLY A 85 17.48 -2.22 23.40
N TRP A 86 17.87 -3.51 23.42
CA TRP A 86 17.18 -4.59 22.73
C TRP A 86 17.27 -5.90 23.52
N TYR A 87 16.49 -6.92 23.14
CA TYR A 87 16.58 -8.26 23.72
C TYR A 87 16.43 -9.32 22.64
N ARG A 88 16.97 -10.51 22.88
CA ARG A 88 16.88 -11.62 21.94
C ARG A 88 15.92 -12.67 22.46
N LEU A 89 14.93 -13.01 21.63
CA LEU A 89 14.05 -14.15 21.88
C LEU A 89 14.78 -15.48 21.66
N ARG A 90 14.49 -16.46 22.53
CA ARG A 90 14.97 -17.84 22.39
C ARG A 90 14.17 -18.56 21.30
N GLU A 91 14.72 -19.62 20.74
CA GLU A 91 14.07 -20.37 19.64
C GLU A 91 12.62 -20.81 19.95
N PRO A 92 12.29 -21.33 21.15
CA PRO A 92 10.92 -21.64 21.51
C PRO A 92 9.99 -20.41 21.61
N GLU A 93 10.53 -19.29 22.10
CA GLU A 93 9.80 -18.02 22.25
C GLU A 93 9.52 -17.40 20.87
N LEU A 94 10.49 -17.41 19.96
CA LEU A 94 10.34 -17.01 18.56
C LEU A 94 9.27 -17.86 17.86
N THR A 95 9.33 -19.18 18.04
CA THR A 95 8.35 -20.12 17.48
C THR A 95 6.95 -19.83 17.99
N PHE A 96 6.81 -19.54 19.28
CA PHE A 96 5.55 -19.16 19.89
C PHE A 96 5.03 -17.82 19.36
N GLY A 97 5.89 -16.81 19.25
CA GLY A 97 5.51 -15.51 18.72
C GLY A 97 5.06 -15.55 17.26
N ALA A 98 5.74 -16.34 16.44
CA ALA A 98 5.31 -16.61 15.07
C ALA A 98 3.94 -17.30 15.01
N LYS A 99 3.70 -18.30 15.88
CA LYS A 99 2.39 -18.98 16.00
C LYS A 99 1.28 -18.02 16.48
N GLN A 100 1.57 -17.13 17.42
CA GLN A 100 0.59 -16.21 17.99
C GLN A 100 0.27 -15.05 17.06
N ALA A 101 1.26 -14.50 16.36
CA ALA A 101 1.10 -13.57 15.24
C ALA A 101 0.16 -14.15 14.17
N TRP A 102 0.29 -15.45 13.89
CA TRP A 102 -0.51 -16.17 12.92
C TRP A 102 -1.94 -16.48 13.43
N ARG A 103 -2.08 -16.79 14.73
CA ARG A 103 -3.38 -17.03 15.39
C ARG A 103 -4.22 -15.75 15.52
N ASN A 104 -3.56 -14.63 15.76
CA ASN A 104 -4.21 -13.32 15.92
C ASN A 104 -4.43 -12.60 14.59
N ALA A 105 -3.91 -13.13 13.48
CA ALA A 105 -4.28 -12.69 12.14
C ALA A 105 -5.74 -13.07 11.89
N ALA A 106 -6.61 -12.06 11.79
CA ALA A 106 -8.03 -12.19 12.11
C ALA A 106 -8.77 -13.38 11.45
N ARG A 107 -8.39 -13.85 10.24
CA ARG A 107 -9.01 -15.05 9.61
C ARG A 107 -8.11 -15.70 8.56
N CYS A 108 -7.50 -16.86 8.84
CA CYS A 108 -6.86 -17.66 7.78
C CYS A 108 -7.22 -19.16 7.85
N VAL A 109 -7.87 -19.64 6.79
CA VAL A 109 -8.22 -21.06 6.50
C VAL A 109 -7.14 -21.62 5.58
N GLY A 110 -5.92 -21.78 6.09
CA GLY A 110 -4.75 -22.12 5.28
C GLY A 110 -3.70 -22.86 6.08
N ARG A 111 -4.09 -23.98 6.70
CA ARG A 111 -3.14 -25.04 7.04
C ARG A 111 -2.76 -25.69 5.70
N ILE A 112 -1.51 -25.57 5.22
CA ILE A 112 -0.83 -26.52 4.31
C ILE A 112 0.55 -25.94 3.88
N GLN A 113 1.56 -26.80 3.91
CA GLN A 113 3.00 -26.65 3.59
C GLN A 113 3.91 -26.00 4.65
N TRP A 114 4.18 -26.79 5.70
CA TRP A 114 5.42 -26.71 6.47
C TRP A 114 6.60 -27.18 5.63
N ASN A 115 7.34 -26.22 5.08
CA ASN A 115 8.77 -26.33 4.85
C ASN A 115 9.38 -25.03 5.37
N LYS A 116 10.45 -25.12 6.19
CA LYS A 116 11.41 -24.05 6.56
C LYS A 116 11.38 -23.49 8.00
N LEU A 117 11.82 -24.30 8.97
CA LEU A 117 12.55 -23.79 10.14
C LEU A 117 13.81 -23.02 9.70
N GLN A 118 14.40 -23.42 8.56
CA GLN A 118 15.58 -22.81 7.95
C GLN A 118 15.36 -21.36 7.51
N ARG A 119 14.23 -21.03 6.88
CA ARG A 119 13.94 -19.66 6.39
C ARG A 119 13.81 -18.66 7.54
N LEU A 120 13.23 -19.08 8.67
CA LEU A 120 13.15 -18.21 9.84
C LEU A 120 14.54 -17.92 10.43
N ARG A 121 15.45 -18.89 10.39
CA ARG A 121 16.85 -18.69 10.82
C ARG A 121 17.61 -17.75 9.88
N GLU A 122 17.43 -17.90 8.56
CA GLU A 122 17.99 -16.97 7.57
C GLU A 122 17.50 -15.54 7.78
N VAL A 123 16.19 -15.33 7.91
CA VAL A 123 15.61 -14.00 8.15
C VAL A 123 16.13 -13.40 9.46
N ALA A 124 16.24 -14.20 10.52
CA ALA A 124 16.82 -13.75 11.78
C ALA A 124 18.30 -13.37 11.65
N ALA A 125 19.07 -14.10 10.84
CA ALA A 125 20.47 -13.79 10.55
C ALA A 125 20.60 -12.50 9.72
N ASP A 126 19.78 -12.32 8.68
CA ASP A 126 19.75 -11.11 7.83
C ASP A 126 19.44 -9.87 8.68
N ILE A 127 18.42 -9.94 9.55
CA ILE A 127 18.04 -8.85 10.44
C ILE A 127 19.16 -8.56 11.45
N ALA A 128 19.77 -9.59 12.04
CA ALA A 128 20.86 -9.40 13.00
C ALA A 128 22.11 -8.79 12.37
N GLY A 129 22.41 -9.13 11.11
CA GLY A 129 23.58 -8.64 10.40
C GLY A 129 23.38 -7.26 9.75
N SER A 130 22.20 -6.98 9.21
CA SER A 130 21.96 -5.79 8.37
C SER A 130 20.84 -4.86 8.87
N GLY A 131 20.06 -5.28 9.87
CA GLY A 131 18.90 -4.54 10.37
C GLY A 131 17.65 -4.67 9.49
N TRP A 132 17.73 -5.35 8.35
CA TRP A 132 16.62 -5.60 7.44
C TRP A 132 16.71 -7.00 6.82
N TYR A 133 15.68 -7.41 6.08
CA TYR A 133 15.71 -8.64 5.29
C TYR A 133 14.91 -8.46 4.00
N ARG A 134 15.24 -9.25 2.99
CA ARG A 134 14.50 -9.26 1.71
C ARG A 134 13.48 -10.38 1.71
N LEU A 135 12.22 -10.05 1.42
CA LEU A 135 11.18 -11.04 1.15
C LEU A 135 11.55 -11.86 -0.10
N ARG A 136 11.28 -13.15 -0.08
CA ARG A 136 11.29 -13.97 -1.31
C ARG A 136 10.05 -13.64 -2.14
N GLU A 137 10.10 -13.84 -3.45
CA GLU A 137 8.97 -13.55 -4.34
C GLU A 137 7.64 -14.22 -3.91
N PRO A 138 7.61 -15.49 -3.44
CA PRO A 138 6.37 -16.07 -2.91
C PRO A 138 5.87 -15.38 -1.64
N GLU A 139 6.78 -14.91 -0.77
CA GLU A 139 6.46 -14.18 0.45
C GLU A 139 5.88 -12.79 0.11
N LEU A 140 6.46 -12.13 -0.90
CA LEU A 140 6.00 -10.85 -1.42
C LEU A 140 4.60 -10.95 -2.04
N THR A 141 4.40 -11.95 -2.89
CA THR A 141 3.11 -12.19 -3.55
C THR A 141 2.01 -12.48 -2.54
N PHE A 142 2.31 -13.33 -1.56
CA PHE A 142 1.38 -13.61 -0.46
C PHE A 142 1.08 -12.34 0.35
N GLY A 143 2.11 -11.57 0.72
CA GLY A 143 1.97 -10.32 1.48
C GLY A 143 1.07 -9.31 0.76
N ALA A 144 1.24 -9.12 -0.55
CA ALA A 144 0.43 -8.21 -1.36
C ALA A 144 -1.04 -8.62 -1.40
N LYS A 145 -1.34 -9.91 -1.65
CA LYS A 145 -2.72 -10.44 -1.65
C LYS A 145 -3.39 -10.28 -0.29
N GLN A 146 -2.64 -10.53 0.78
CA GLN A 146 -3.14 -10.40 2.15
C GLN A 146 -3.38 -8.93 2.53
N ALA A 147 -2.52 -8.00 2.08
CA ALA A 147 -2.73 -6.57 2.30
C ALA A 147 -4.05 -6.11 1.69
N TRP A 148 -4.36 -6.52 0.45
CA TRP A 148 -5.65 -6.22 -0.18
C TRP A 148 -6.82 -6.86 0.56
N ARG A 149 -6.73 -8.15 0.92
CA ARG A 149 -7.75 -8.84 1.72
C ARG A 149 -8.06 -8.13 3.05
N ASN A 150 -7.06 -7.50 3.64
CA ASN A 150 -7.16 -6.81 4.93
C ASN A 150 -7.57 -5.32 4.79
N ALA A 151 -7.70 -4.78 3.58
CA ALA A 151 -8.12 -3.41 3.35
C ALA A 151 -9.62 -3.23 3.68
N ALA A 152 -9.93 -2.84 4.93
CA ALA A 152 -11.31 -2.77 5.44
C ALA A 152 -12.24 -1.87 4.62
N ARG A 153 -11.70 -0.84 3.96
CA ARG A 153 -12.43 0.11 3.10
C ARG A 153 -12.66 -0.38 1.66
N CYS A 154 -12.11 -1.53 1.28
CA CYS A 154 -12.30 -2.09 -0.06
C CYS A 154 -13.50 -3.04 -0.09
N VAL A 155 -14.51 -2.70 -0.91
CA VAL A 155 -15.67 -3.58 -1.14
C VAL A 155 -15.33 -4.77 -2.03
N GLY A 156 -14.41 -4.61 -2.99
CA GLY A 156 -14.01 -5.61 -3.98
C GLY A 156 -13.13 -6.76 -3.47
N ARG A 157 -13.06 -6.98 -2.15
CA ARG A 157 -12.16 -7.97 -1.54
C ARG A 157 -12.44 -9.41 -1.93
N ILE A 158 -13.58 -9.74 -2.54
CA ILE A 158 -13.85 -11.11 -3.03
C ILE A 158 -12.81 -11.58 -4.05
N GLN A 159 -12.21 -10.64 -4.81
CA GLN A 159 -11.19 -10.94 -5.83
C GLN A 159 -9.76 -11.02 -5.29
N TRP A 160 -9.55 -10.91 -3.96
CA TRP A 160 -8.22 -10.75 -3.35
C TRP A 160 -7.17 -11.78 -3.80
N ASN A 161 -7.59 -13.02 -4.10
CA ASN A 161 -6.69 -14.08 -4.50
C ASN A 161 -6.27 -14.01 -5.99
N LYS A 162 -6.99 -13.24 -6.82
CA LYS A 162 -6.74 -13.02 -8.25
C LYS A 162 -5.96 -11.72 -8.52
N LEU A 163 -4.95 -11.44 -7.70
CA LEU A 163 -4.03 -10.31 -7.88
C LEU A 163 -2.76 -10.76 -8.60
N GLN A 164 -2.43 -10.13 -9.73
CA GLN A 164 -1.10 -10.24 -10.34
C GLN A 164 -0.11 -9.36 -9.56
N VAL A 165 1.06 -9.91 -9.26
CA VAL A 165 2.13 -9.17 -8.58
C VAL A 165 3.32 -9.07 -9.53
N PHE A 166 3.76 -7.85 -9.80
CA PHE A 166 4.99 -7.56 -10.52
C PHE A 166 6.06 -7.17 -9.50
N ASP A 167 7.11 -7.99 -9.39
CA ASP A 167 8.26 -7.73 -8.54
C ASP A 167 9.21 -6.77 -9.27
N ALA A 168 9.18 -5.50 -8.87
CA ALA A 168 10.01 -4.43 -9.41
C ALA A 168 11.06 -3.96 -8.38
N ARG A 169 11.40 -4.81 -7.40
CA ARG A 169 12.30 -4.44 -6.30
C ARG A 169 13.77 -4.32 -6.69
N ASP A 170 14.10 -4.63 -7.94
CA ASP A 170 15.42 -4.45 -8.53
C ASP A 170 15.47 -3.25 -9.49
N CYS A 171 14.38 -2.46 -9.57
CA CYS A 171 14.32 -1.23 -10.34
C CYS A 171 15.41 -0.24 -9.89
N ALA A 172 16.19 0.25 -10.85
CA ALA A 172 17.40 1.04 -10.59
C ALA A 172 17.23 2.54 -10.83
N GLY A 173 16.23 2.97 -11.63
CA GLY A 173 16.05 4.39 -11.97
C GLY A 173 14.67 4.74 -12.52
N LEU A 174 14.48 6.02 -12.83
CA LEU A 174 13.19 6.58 -13.23
C LEU A 174 12.65 6.05 -14.57
N GLY A 175 13.52 5.91 -15.58
CA GLY A 175 13.12 5.36 -16.88
C GLY A 175 12.59 3.93 -16.80
N GLU A 176 13.25 3.08 -16.01
CA GLU A 176 12.80 1.71 -15.76
C GLU A 176 11.50 1.69 -14.95
N MET A 177 11.39 2.55 -13.92
CA MET A 177 10.18 2.72 -13.13
C MET A 177 8.98 3.07 -14.03
N PHE A 178 9.17 4.01 -14.96
CA PHE A 178 8.16 4.39 -15.94
C PHE A 178 7.78 3.23 -16.87
N SER A 179 8.76 2.51 -17.44
CA SER A 179 8.50 1.34 -18.29
C SER A 179 7.69 0.26 -17.56
N LEU A 180 8.02 -0.03 -16.30
CA LEU A 180 7.29 -0.99 -15.46
C LEU A 180 5.86 -0.54 -15.16
N LEU A 181 5.62 0.76 -15.00
CA LEU A 181 4.28 1.33 -14.85
C LEU A 181 3.47 1.24 -16.16
N CYS A 182 4.10 1.48 -17.31
CA CYS A 182 3.46 1.28 -18.61
C CYS A 182 3.05 -0.18 -18.82
N SER A 183 3.93 -1.14 -18.53
CA SER A 183 3.61 -2.57 -18.57
C SER A 183 2.50 -2.95 -17.59
N HIS A 184 2.49 -2.35 -16.39
CA HIS A 184 1.40 -2.52 -15.43
C HIS A 184 0.06 -2.06 -16.01
N ILE A 185 0.00 -0.86 -16.57
CA ILE A 185 -1.23 -0.30 -17.17
C ILE A 185 -1.70 -1.18 -18.31
N GLN A 186 -0.80 -1.55 -19.24
CA GLN A 186 -1.14 -2.42 -20.35
C GLN A 186 -1.70 -3.78 -19.88
N PHE A 187 -1.06 -4.39 -18.88
CA PHE A 187 -1.52 -5.65 -18.30
C PHE A 187 -2.88 -5.49 -17.62
N ALA A 188 -3.06 -4.45 -16.82
CA ALA A 188 -4.26 -4.24 -16.01
C ALA A 188 -5.46 -3.86 -16.89
N THR A 189 -5.24 -3.03 -17.92
CA THR A 189 -6.27 -2.62 -18.88
C THR A 189 -6.72 -3.80 -19.73
N ASN A 190 -5.78 -4.64 -20.23
CA ASN A 190 -6.07 -5.88 -20.96
C ASN A 190 -7.22 -5.72 -21.99
N ARG A 191 -7.15 -4.68 -22.81
CA ARG A 191 -8.15 -4.38 -23.85
C ARG A 191 -9.60 -4.24 -23.33
N GLY A 192 -9.76 -3.80 -22.08
CA GLY A 192 -11.05 -3.64 -21.42
C GLY A 192 -11.42 -4.77 -20.46
N ASN A 193 -10.80 -5.95 -20.60
CA ASN A 193 -11.01 -7.07 -19.68
C ASN A 193 -10.12 -6.95 -18.43
N ILE A 194 -10.46 -6.01 -17.56
CA ILE A 194 -9.62 -5.51 -16.48
C ILE A 194 -9.08 -6.62 -15.57
N ARG A 195 -7.77 -6.57 -15.30
CA ARG A 195 -7.07 -7.48 -14.38
C ARG A 195 -6.50 -6.72 -13.19
N SER A 196 -6.73 -7.23 -11.98
CA SER A 196 -6.13 -6.66 -10.78
C SER A 196 -4.62 -6.94 -10.76
N ALA A 197 -3.81 -5.89 -10.63
CA ALA A 197 -2.36 -5.98 -10.55
C ALA A 197 -1.78 -5.04 -9.48
N ILE A 198 -0.57 -5.34 -9.02
CA ILE A 198 0.27 -4.45 -8.20
C ILE A 198 1.72 -4.57 -8.67
N THR A 199 2.40 -3.43 -8.80
CA THR A 199 3.85 -3.38 -9.06
C THR A 199 4.55 -2.90 -7.79
N ILE A 200 5.53 -3.65 -7.30
CA ILE A 200 6.20 -3.40 -6.03
C ILE A 200 7.64 -2.98 -6.29
N PHE A 201 7.90 -1.68 -6.12
CA PHE A 201 9.23 -1.07 -6.24
C PHE A 201 10.14 -1.35 -5.04
N PRO A 202 11.44 -0.99 -5.10
CA PRO A 202 12.37 -1.26 -4.02
C PRO A 202 11.86 -0.73 -2.67
N PRO A 203 11.99 -1.51 -1.59
CA PRO A 203 11.57 -1.06 -0.27
C PRO A 203 12.46 0.08 0.20
N ARG A 204 11.93 0.93 1.08
CA ARG A 204 12.73 1.94 1.78
C ARG A 204 13.94 1.28 2.47
N ALA A 205 15.11 1.89 2.30
CA ALA A 205 16.35 1.49 2.94
C ALA A 205 16.88 2.62 3.84
N PRO A 206 17.52 2.31 4.98
CA PRO A 206 18.14 3.33 5.83
C PRO A 206 19.20 4.13 5.05
N GLY A 207 19.23 5.45 5.28
CA GLY A 207 20.25 6.34 4.69
C GLY A 207 20.11 6.60 3.18
N ARG A 208 19.02 6.15 2.55
CA ARG A 208 18.73 6.34 1.12
C ARG A 208 17.35 6.96 0.93
N GLY A 209 17.17 7.76 -0.12
CA GLY A 209 15.84 8.28 -0.51
C GLY A 209 14.83 7.18 -0.87
N ASP A 210 13.59 7.57 -1.17
CA ASP A 210 12.50 6.65 -1.50
C ASP A 210 12.21 6.64 -3.01
N PHE A 211 11.77 5.48 -3.53
CA PHE A 211 11.00 5.46 -4.77
C PHE A 211 9.58 5.97 -4.51
N ARG A 212 9.13 6.97 -5.27
CA ARG A 212 7.79 7.59 -5.09
C ARG A 212 7.12 7.86 -6.43
N ILE A 213 5.84 7.53 -6.49
CA ILE A 213 4.89 8.05 -7.48
C ILE A 213 4.16 9.19 -6.77
N TRP A 214 4.30 10.41 -7.28
CA TRP A 214 3.68 11.59 -6.66
C TRP A 214 2.20 11.68 -7.00
N ASN A 215 1.81 11.13 -8.16
CA ASN A 215 0.42 11.06 -8.58
C ASN A 215 -0.40 10.20 -7.60
N PRO A 216 -1.62 10.63 -7.23
CA PRO A 216 -2.50 9.85 -6.36
C PRO A 216 -3.01 8.57 -7.04
N GLN A 217 -3.10 8.56 -8.38
CA GLN A 217 -3.43 7.40 -9.21
C GLN A 217 -2.64 7.51 -10.53
N LEU A 218 -2.41 6.38 -11.21
CA LEU A 218 -1.61 6.37 -12.44
C LEU A 218 -2.24 7.15 -13.60
N ILE A 219 -3.58 7.16 -13.69
CA ILE A 219 -4.32 7.88 -14.74
C ILE A 219 -5.33 8.79 -14.05
N ARG A 220 -5.13 10.11 -14.17
CA ARG A 220 -6.01 11.18 -13.66
C ARG A 220 -6.01 12.32 -14.66
N TYR A 221 -7.11 13.08 -14.69
CA TYR A 221 -7.19 14.30 -15.48
C TYR A 221 -6.63 15.50 -14.72
N ALA A 222 -6.04 16.45 -15.44
CA ALA A 222 -5.53 17.69 -14.88
C ALA A 222 -6.67 18.62 -14.41
N GLY A 223 -6.33 19.56 -13.52
CA GLY A 223 -7.22 20.60 -13.02
C GLY A 223 -6.55 21.98 -13.11
N TYR A 224 -7.13 22.90 -13.89
CA TYR A 224 -6.58 24.22 -14.17
C TYR A 224 -7.41 25.32 -13.52
N ARG A 225 -6.83 26.00 -12.52
CA ARG A 225 -7.43 27.19 -11.93
C ARG A 225 -7.54 28.30 -12.99
N GLN A 226 -8.72 28.85 -13.14
CA GLN A 226 -9.03 29.93 -14.07
C GLN A 226 -8.92 31.31 -13.39
N PRO A 227 -8.73 32.41 -14.14
CA PRO A 227 -8.65 33.75 -13.57
C PRO A 227 -9.90 34.19 -12.79
N ASP A 228 -11.07 33.66 -13.14
CA ASP A 228 -12.36 33.92 -12.47
C ASP A 228 -12.59 33.08 -11.20
N GLY A 229 -11.60 32.27 -10.81
CA GLY A 229 -11.66 31.38 -9.64
C GLY A 229 -12.31 30.02 -9.92
N SER A 230 -12.87 29.79 -11.11
CA SER A 230 -13.36 28.47 -11.51
C SER A 230 -12.21 27.50 -11.79
N VAL A 231 -12.50 26.20 -11.91
CA VAL A 231 -11.51 25.19 -12.31
C VAL A 231 -11.99 24.48 -13.57
N ARG A 232 -11.12 24.38 -14.57
CA ARG A 232 -11.33 23.55 -15.76
C ARG A 232 -10.63 22.20 -15.57
N GLY A 233 -11.32 21.10 -15.84
CA GLY A 233 -10.80 19.74 -15.60
C GLY A 233 -11.24 19.20 -14.23
N ASP A 234 -10.40 18.43 -13.55
CA ASP A 234 -10.68 17.83 -12.24
C ASP A 234 -10.16 18.72 -11.09
N PRO A 235 -11.05 19.37 -10.30
CA PRO A 235 -10.65 20.22 -9.17
C PRO A 235 -9.82 19.52 -8.10
N ALA A 236 -9.96 18.20 -7.95
CA ALA A 236 -9.19 17.44 -6.96
C ALA A 236 -7.70 17.30 -7.34
N ASN A 237 -7.31 17.65 -8.57
CA ASN A 237 -5.94 17.51 -9.06
C ASN A 237 -5.25 18.86 -9.33
N VAL A 238 -5.81 19.99 -8.89
CA VAL A 238 -5.19 21.32 -9.11
C VAL A 238 -3.74 21.35 -8.59
N ASP A 239 -3.52 20.94 -7.35
CA ASP A 239 -2.18 21.01 -6.73
C ASP A 239 -1.13 20.16 -7.49
N ILE A 240 -1.48 18.92 -7.85
CA ILE A 240 -0.57 18.06 -8.62
C ILE A 240 -0.40 18.56 -10.06
N THR A 241 -1.42 19.20 -10.64
CA THR A 241 -1.35 19.83 -11.97
C THR A 241 -0.35 20.98 -11.96
N GLU A 242 -0.42 21.85 -10.96
CA GLU A 242 0.51 22.96 -10.78
C GLU A 242 1.94 22.46 -10.55
N LEU A 243 2.12 21.41 -9.76
CA LEU A 243 3.43 20.75 -9.59
C LEU A 243 3.97 20.22 -10.94
N CYS A 244 3.14 19.54 -11.74
CA CYS A 244 3.57 19.09 -13.06
C CYS A 244 3.99 20.26 -13.95
N ILE A 245 3.26 21.37 -13.95
CA ILE A 245 3.64 22.58 -14.72
C ILE A 245 4.98 23.15 -14.23
N GLN A 246 5.19 23.23 -12.91
CA GLN A 246 6.44 23.69 -12.30
C GLN A 246 7.64 22.81 -12.69
N HIS A 247 7.42 21.51 -12.85
CA HIS A 247 8.42 20.55 -13.32
C HIS A 247 8.60 20.54 -14.85
N GLY A 248 7.93 21.43 -15.59
CA GLY A 248 8.12 21.63 -17.03
C GLY A 248 7.04 21.01 -17.93
N TRP A 249 5.94 20.52 -17.36
CA TRP A 249 4.82 20.04 -18.17
C TRP A 249 4.14 21.20 -18.91
N THR A 250 3.93 21.05 -20.22
CA THR A 250 3.13 21.97 -21.02
C THR A 250 1.70 21.44 -21.12
N PRO A 251 0.71 22.06 -20.45
CA PRO A 251 -0.65 21.57 -20.41
C PRO A 251 -1.38 21.81 -21.73
N GLY A 252 -2.36 20.94 -22.06
CA GLY A 252 -3.26 21.15 -23.19
C GLY A 252 -4.34 22.21 -22.92
N GLY A 253 -4.71 22.42 -21.65
CA GLY A 253 -5.77 23.32 -21.22
C GLY A 253 -7.20 22.79 -21.44
N GLY A 254 -7.34 21.49 -21.71
CA GLY A 254 -8.61 20.79 -21.93
C GLY A 254 -9.29 20.33 -20.63
N ARG A 255 -10.47 19.74 -20.74
CA ARG A 255 -11.20 19.16 -19.58
C ARG A 255 -10.70 17.77 -19.19
N PHE A 256 -10.11 17.05 -20.14
CA PHE A 256 -9.75 15.63 -20.01
C PHE A 256 -8.27 15.39 -20.36
N ASP A 257 -7.42 16.37 -20.08
CA ASP A 257 -5.98 16.23 -20.27
C ASP A 257 -5.45 15.24 -19.23
N VAL A 258 -4.87 14.13 -19.69
CA VAL A 258 -4.27 13.15 -18.79
C VAL A 258 -2.96 13.71 -18.22
N LEU A 259 -2.83 13.66 -16.90
CA LEU A 259 -1.61 14.08 -16.21
C LEU A 259 -0.42 13.18 -16.60
N PRO A 260 0.78 13.75 -16.77
CA PRO A 260 2.01 12.95 -16.78
C PRO A 260 2.24 12.30 -15.41
N LEU A 261 3.06 11.26 -15.38
CA LEU A 261 3.55 10.68 -14.14
C LEU A 261 4.73 11.51 -13.62
N LEU A 262 4.65 11.97 -12.37
CA LEU A 262 5.75 12.60 -11.65
C LEU A 262 6.39 11.54 -10.75
N LEU A 263 7.57 11.06 -11.15
CA LEU A 263 8.24 9.91 -10.57
C LEU A 263 9.54 10.33 -9.89
N GLN A 264 9.84 9.71 -8.76
CA GLN A 264 11.06 9.97 -7.98
C GLN A 264 11.78 8.66 -7.67
N SER A 265 13.11 8.68 -7.82
CA SER A 265 14.03 7.66 -7.33
C SER A 265 14.81 8.22 -6.13
N PRO A 266 15.53 7.38 -5.37
CA PRO A 266 16.23 7.82 -4.16
C PRO A 266 17.30 8.90 -4.36
N GLU A 267 17.97 8.91 -5.51
CA GLU A 267 19.13 9.78 -5.76
C GLU A 267 18.80 10.94 -6.72
N GLU A 268 17.60 10.94 -7.30
CA GLU A 268 17.20 11.84 -8.39
C GLU A 268 16.06 12.77 -7.94
N SER A 269 16.01 13.96 -8.54
CA SER A 269 14.84 14.84 -8.41
C SER A 269 13.64 14.24 -9.15
N PRO A 270 12.40 14.58 -8.78
CA PRO A 270 11.23 14.08 -9.49
C PRO A 270 11.23 14.51 -10.96
N GLU A 271 11.00 13.55 -11.86
CA GLU A 271 10.92 13.78 -13.32
C GLU A 271 9.52 13.45 -13.86
N LEU A 272 9.16 14.13 -14.94
CA LEU A 272 7.88 13.97 -15.62
C LEU A 272 7.98 12.97 -16.76
N PHE A 273 7.04 12.03 -16.78
CA PHE A 273 6.88 11.07 -17.85
C PHE A 273 5.46 11.16 -18.43
N PRO A 274 5.29 11.72 -19.63
CA PRO A 274 4.02 11.67 -20.34
C PRO A 274 3.62 10.22 -20.58
N LEU A 275 2.38 9.86 -20.26
CA LEU A 275 1.88 8.53 -20.58
C LEU A 275 1.76 8.37 -22.10
N PRO A 276 2.19 7.23 -22.67
CA PRO A 276 1.99 6.95 -24.09
C PRO A 276 0.49 6.94 -24.40
N PRO A 277 0.03 7.72 -25.39
CA PRO A 277 -1.40 7.82 -25.72
C PRO A 277 -2.08 6.46 -25.97
N GLU A 278 -1.36 5.48 -26.49
CA GLU A 278 -1.83 4.11 -26.77
C GLU A 278 -2.21 3.29 -25.53
N LEU A 279 -1.80 3.73 -24.33
CA LEU A 279 -2.20 3.12 -23.07
C LEU A 279 -3.55 3.66 -22.55
N LEU A 280 -4.13 4.65 -23.23
CA LEU A 280 -5.36 5.32 -22.83
C LEU A 280 -6.55 4.82 -23.68
N CYS A 281 -7.66 4.45 -23.03
CA CYS A 281 -8.87 4.01 -23.72
C CYS A 281 -9.46 5.04 -24.70
N ILE A 282 -9.07 6.32 -24.58
CA ILE A 282 -9.41 7.41 -25.51
C ILE A 282 -9.00 7.04 -26.96
N GLN A 283 -7.95 6.23 -27.13
CA GLN A 283 -7.48 5.82 -28.45
C GLN A 283 -8.22 4.63 -29.10
N HIS A 284 -9.22 4.04 -28.45
CA HIS A 284 -10.16 3.16 -29.15
C HIS A 284 -11.17 3.94 -30.03
N GLY A 285 -10.99 5.27 -30.17
CA GLY A 285 -11.81 6.13 -31.04
C GLY A 285 -12.82 6.99 -30.30
N TRP A 286 -12.72 7.13 -28.97
CA TRP A 286 -13.64 7.98 -28.22
C TRP A 286 -13.20 9.43 -28.24
N THR A 287 -14.08 10.30 -28.71
CA THR A 287 -13.93 11.76 -28.60
C THR A 287 -14.89 12.29 -27.52
N PRO A 288 -14.39 13.06 -26.53
CA PRO A 288 -15.26 13.72 -25.56
C PRO A 288 -16.18 14.73 -26.26
N GLY A 289 -17.46 14.75 -25.87
CA GLY A 289 -18.47 15.69 -26.37
C GLY A 289 -18.28 17.13 -25.89
N GLY A 290 -17.38 17.37 -24.92
CA GLY A 290 -17.10 18.69 -24.36
C GLY A 290 -18.05 19.10 -23.23
N GLY A 291 -18.92 18.19 -22.77
CA GLY A 291 -19.82 18.36 -21.64
C GLY A 291 -19.10 18.35 -20.29
N ARG A 292 -19.84 18.65 -19.20
CA ARG A 292 -19.30 18.49 -17.84
C ARG A 292 -19.26 17.02 -17.41
N PHE A 293 -20.07 16.18 -18.04
CA PHE A 293 -20.19 14.74 -17.83
C PHE A 293 -20.28 14.02 -19.17
N ASP A 294 -19.19 14.00 -19.94
CA ASP A 294 -19.19 13.25 -21.19
C ASP A 294 -19.39 11.75 -20.89
N VAL A 295 -20.41 11.18 -21.55
CA VAL A 295 -20.78 9.80 -21.37
C VAL A 295 -19.69 8.92 -21.97
N LEU A 296 -19.06 8.11 -21.12
CA LEU A 296 -18.06 7.15 -21.59
C LEU A 296 -18.76 6.08 -22.45
N PRO A 297 -18.13 5.66 -23.55
CA PRO A 297 -18.67 4.64 -24.43
C PRO A 297 -18.58 3.27 -23.74
N LEU A 298 -19.44 2.34 -24.13
CA LEU A 298 -19.27 0.95 -23.75
C LEU A 298 -18.13 0.36 -24.59
N LEU A 299 -17.08 -0.11 -23.91
CA LEU A 299 -16.04 -0.92 -24.54
C LEU A 299 -16.46 -2.39 -24.44
N LEU A 300 -16.92 -2.97 -25.54
CA LEU A 300 -17.35 -4.37 -25.60
C LEU A 300 -16.30 -5.20 -26.33
N GLN A 301 -16.02 -6.39 -25.81
CA GLN A 301 -15.05 -7.31 -26.41
C GLN A 301 -15.63 -8.73 -26.49
N SER A 302 -15.78 -9.25 -27.70
CA SER A 302 -16.02 -10.68 -27.94
C SER A 302 -14.72 -11.48 -27.72
N PRO A 303 -14.78 -12.77 -27.33
CA PRO A 303 -13.60 -13.56 -26.97
C PRO A 303 -12.47 -13.61 -28.02
N GLU A 304 -12.79 -13.44 -29.31
CA GLU A 304 -11.84 -13.53 -30.41
C GLU A 304 -11.65 -12.22 -31.19
N GLU A 305 -12.31 -11.14 -30.75
CA GLU A 305 -12.31 -9.86 -31.47
C GLU A 305 -11.56 -8.77 -30.70
N SER A 306 -11.14 -7.75 -31.45
CA SER A 306 -10.62 -6.53 -30.83
C SER A 306 -11.76 -5.78 -30.16
N PRO A 307 -11.52 -5.11 -29.01
CA PRO A 307 -12.57 -4.39 -28.32
C PRO A 307 -13.07 -3.23 -29.19
N GLU A 308 -14.40 -3.09 -29.25
CA GLU A 308 -15.08 -2.07 -30.04
C GLU A 308 -15.80 -1.09 -29.10
N LEU A 309 -15.79 0.19 -29.49
CA LEU A 309 -16.45 1.25 -28.75
C LEU A 309 -17.88 1.45 -29.26
N PHE A 310 -18.82 1.33 -28.35
CA PHE A 310 -20.23 1.62 -28.59
C PHE A 310 -20.60 2.90 -27.85
N PRO A 311 -20.85 4.02 -28.54
CA PRO A 311 -21.38 5.20 -27.88
C PRO A 311 -22.74 4.86 -27.26
N LEU A 312 -22.97 5.31 -26.03
CA LEU A 312 -24.30 5.20 -25.44
C LEU A 312 -25.22 6.22 -26.13
N PRO A 313 -26.36 5.78 -26.70
CA PRO A 313 -27.35 6.70 -27.26
C PRO A 313 -27.78 7.73 -26.21
N PRO A 314 -27.80 9.04 -26.52
CA PRO A 314 -28.13 10.10 -25.56
C PRO A 314 -29.49 9.90 -24.88
N GLU A 315 -30.46 9.31 -25.58
CA GLU A 315 -31.79 9.01 -25.06
C GLU A 315 -31.79 7.95 -23.94
N LEU A 316 -30.72 7.16 -23.80
CA LEU A 316 -30.54 6.20 -22.71
C LEU A 316 -29.81 6.79 -21.51
N VAL A 317 -29.39 8.05 -21.60
CA VAL A 317 -28.63 8.75 -20.56
C VAL A 317 -29.51 9.82 -19.94
N LEU A 318 -29.93 9.60 -18.70
CA LEU A 318 -30.61 10.62 -17.91
C LEU A 318 -29.58 11.41 -17.11
N GLU A 319 -29.28 12.64 -17.52
CA GLU A 319 -28.51 13.58 -16.70
C GLU A 319 -29.36 14.08 -15.54
N VAL A 320 -28.94 13.77 -14.30
CA VAL A 320 -29.60 14.27 -13.09
C VAL A 320 -28.75 15.41 -12.51
N PRO A 321 -29.20 16.67 -12.58
CA PRO A 321 -28.45 17.79 -12.03
C PRO A 321 -28.51 17.77 -10.50
N LEU A 322 -27.46 17.21 -9.88
CA LEU A 322 -27.29 17.19 -8.43
C LEU A 322 -26.83 18.57 -7.95
N HIS A 323 -27.63 19.18 -7.08
CA HIS A 323 -27.26 20.39 -6.34
C HIS A 323 -27.14 20.05 -4.87
N HIS A 324 -26.11 20.59 -4.20
CA HIS A 324 -26.06 20.56 -2.75
C HIS A 324 -27.21 21.44 -2.21
N PRO A 325 -28.01 20.97 -1.23
CA PRO A 325 -29.03 21.81 -0.62
C PRO A 325 -28.36 23.05 0.00
N THR A 326 -28.83 24.24 -0.40
CA THR A 326 -28.48 25.53 0.19
C THR A 326 -29.09 25.70 1.56
#